data_AF-A0A1B7WFC3-F1
#
_entry.id   AF-A0A1B7WFC3-F1
#
_cell.length_a   1.000
_cell.length_b   1.000
_cell.length_c   1.000
_cell.angle_alpha   90.00
_cell.angle_beta   90.00
_cell.angle_gamma   90.00
#
_symmetry.space_group_name_H-M   'P 1'
#
loop_
_entity.id
_entity.type
_entity.pdbx_description
1 polymer ?
#
loop_
_entity_poly.entity_id
_entity_poly.type
_entity_poly.pdbx_seq_one_letter_code
_entity_poly.pdbx_strand_id
1 'polypeptide(L)' 'MSLTDDIPAPWRISDTGSALKITDARGRSVAWVYYRREDALGAEYLTRDQAVEMAKAIARLSRD' A
#
# COMPACT_ATOMS: atom_id res chain seq x y z
N MET A 1 -12.82 -11.46 -17.93
CA MET A 1 -11.68 -11.01 -17.11
C MET A 1 -12.16 -11.05 -15.68
N SER A 2 -11.81 -12.10 -14.92
CA SER A 2 -12.21 -12.16 -13.51
C SER A 2 -11.40 -11.12 -12.76
N LEU A 3 -12.03 -10.31 -11.89
CA LEU A 3 -11.34 -9.33 -11.05
C LEU A 3 -10.50 -9.97 -9.93
N THR A 4 -10.44 -11.30 -9.91
CA THR A 4 -9.85 -12.13 -8.86
C THR A 4 -8.81 -13.07 -9.47
N ASP A 5 -7.85 -12.54 -10.21
CA ASP A 5 -6.59 -13.28 -10.35
C ASP A 5 -5.99 -13.39 -8.95
N ASP A 6 -5.73 -14.62 -8.49
CA ASP A 6 -5.10 -14.84 -7.19
C ASP A 6 -3.87 -13.94 -7.04
N ILE A 7 -3.84 -13.15 -5.98
CA ILE A 7 -2.74 -12.22 -5.67
C ILE A 7 -1.81 -12.92 -4.69
N PRO A 8 -0.72 -13.55 -5.16
CA PRO A 8 0.08 -14.47 -4.36
C PRO A 8 0.79 -13.78 -3.20
N ALA A 9 0.57 -14.29 -1.99
CA ALA A 9 1.36 -13.97 -0.80
C ALA A 9 2.79 -14.57 -0.87
N PRO A 10 3.78 -14.05 -0.12
CA PRO A 10 3.70 -12.94 0.82
C PRO A 10 3.70 -11.57 0.13
N TRP A 11 2.90 -10.64 0.65
CA TRP A 11 2.97 -9.26 0.19
C TRP A 11 4.10 -8.50 0.89
N ARG A 12 4.74 -7.58 0.16
CA ARG A 12 5.85 -6.75 0.66
C ARG A 12 5.50 -5.28 0.53
N ILE A 13 5.90 -4.50 1.53
CA ILE A 13 5.71 -3.04 1.58
C ILE A 13 7.06 -2.37 1.33
N SER A 14 7.10 -1.40 0.41
CA SER A 14 8.28 -0.55 0.16
C SER A 14 7.88 0.93 0.16
N ASP A 15 8.69 1.76 0.81
CA ASP A 15 8.52 3.21 0.83
C ASP A 15 9.17 3.83 -0.42
N THR A 16 8.44 4.71 -1.11
CA THR A 16 8.88 5.40 -2.34
C THR A 16 9.18 6.88 -2.13
N GLY A 17 9.06 7.39 -0.90
CA GLY A 17 9.26 8.79 -0.52
C GLY A 17 7.97 9.63 -0.52
N SER A 18 6.94 9.22 -1.27
CA SER A 18 5.62 9.87 -1.33
C SER A 18 4.44 8.90 -1.19
N ALA A 19 4.71 7.59 -1.16
CA ALA A 19 3.73 6.54 -0.99
C ALA A 19 4.37 5.25 -0.50
N LEU A 20 3.57 4.40 0.15
CA LEU A 20 3.90 3.01 0.38
C LEU A 20 3.34 2.16 -0.74
N LYS A 21 4.22 1.48 -1.45
CA LYS A 21 3.87 0.51 -2.49
C LYS A 21 3.77 -0.88 -1.88
N ILE A 22 2.68 -1.58 -2.17
CA ILE A 22 2.46 -2.97 -1.78
C ILE A 22 2.61 -3.85 -3.01
N THR A 23 3.41 -4.91 -2.90
CA THR A 23 3.69 -5.86 -3.99
C THR A 23 3.38 -7.29 -3.59
N ASP A 24 2.93 -8.10 -4.55
CA ASP A 24 2.73 -9.55 -4.38
C ASP A 24 4.07 -10.32 -4.42
N ALA A 25 4.03 -11.63 -4.23
CA ALA A 25 5.22 -12.49 -4.26
C ALA A 25 5.97 -12.46 -5.60
N ARG A 26 5.29 -12.09 -6.69
CA ARG A 26 5.85 -11.96 -8.04
C ARG A 26 6.37 -10.54 -8.32
N GLY A 27 6.27 -9.63 -7.35
CA GLY A 27 6.68 -8.24 -7.48
C GLY A 27 5.67 -7.35 -8.21
N ARG A 28 4.46 -7.85 -8.51
CA ARG A 28 3.40 -7.03 -9.12
C ARG A 28 2.81 -6.09 -8.09
N SER A 29 2.55 -4.84 -8.48
CA SER A 29 1.92 -3.85 -7.59
C SER A 29 0.48 -4.24 -7.31
N VAL A 30 0.12 -4.32 -6.04
CA VAL A 30 -1.24 -4.65 -5.57
C VAL A 30 -1.97 -3.39 -5.13
N ALA A 31 -1.29 -2.50 -4.42
CA ALA A 31 -1.85 -1.24 -3.94
C ALA A 31 -0.77 -0.17 -3.75
N TRP A 32 -1.22 1.08 -3.73
CA TRP A 32 -0.42 2.25 -3.40
C TRP A 32 -1.14 3.05 -2.32
N VAL A 33 -0.43 3.36 -1.24
CA VAL A 33 -0.94 4.17 -0.14
C VAL A 33 -0.17 5.48 -0.10
N TYR A 34 -0.81 6.55 -0.57
CA TYR A 34 -0.22 7.89 -0.62
C TYR A 34 -0.29 8.57 0.74
N TYR A 35 0.76 9.27 1.10
CA TYR A 35 0.81 10.13 2.30
C TYR A 35 1.48 11.46 1.98
N ARG A 36 1.16 12.48 2.78
CA ARG A 36 1.71 13.82 2.61
C ARG A 36 3.17 13.89 3.10
N ARG A 37 4.06 14.56 2.33
CA ARG A 37 5.27 15.23 2.84
C ARG A 37 4.86 16.59 3.41
N GLU A 38 5.48 17.02 4.51
CA GLU A 38 5.03 18.08 5.45
C GLU A 38 4.54 19.41 4.83
N ASP A 39 4.76 19.66 3.54
CA ASP A 39 4.56 20.89 2.77
C ASP A 39 3.32 20.95 1.83
N ALA A 40 2.55 19.87 1.60
CA ALA A 40 1.39 19.92 0.66
C ALA A 40 0.06 20.51 1.22
N LEU A 41 -0.29 21.75 0.87
CA LEU A 41 -1.59 22.37 1.20
C LEU A 41 -2.79 21.66 0.51
N GLY A 42 -3.48 20.76 1.22
CA GLY A 42 -4.74 20.14 0.77
C GLY A 42 -5.20 18.98 1.67
N ALA A 43 -6.46 18.99 2.08
CA ALA A 43 -7.02 18.23 3.20
C ALA A 43 -7.41 16.75 2.92
N GLU A 44 -6.73 16.02 2.03
CA GLU A 44 -7.15 14.65 1.63
C GLU A 44 -6.08 13.55 1.78
N TYR A 45 -4.97 13.81 2.45
CA TYR A 45 -3.86 12.85 2.56
C TYR A 45 -3.66 12.32 3.97
N LEU A 46 -3.36 11.02 4.06
CA LEU A 46 -2.91 10.39 5.31
C LEU A 46 -1.55 10.96 5.72
N THR A 47 -1.30 10.98 7.03
CA THR A 47 0.07 11.08 7.55
C THR A 47 0.85 9.83 7.18
N ARG A 48 2.19 9.89 7.22
CA ARG A 48 3.03 8.71 6.95
C ARG A 48 2.68 7.54 7.86
N ASP A 49 2.48 7.79 9.15
CA ASP A 49 2.15 6.74 10.12
C ASP A 49 0.78 6.12 9.83
N GLN A 50 -0.22 6.94 9.47
CA GLN A 50 -1.53 6.45 9.05
C GLN A 50 -1.44 5.60 7.77
N ALA A 51 -0.62 6.00 6.81
CA ALA A 51 -0.36 5.21 5.61
C ALA A 51 0.33 3.88 5.94
N VAL A 52 1.29 3.88 6.87
CA VAL A 52 1.96 2.65 7.35
C VAL A 52 0.96 1.67 7.94
N GLU A 53 0.07 2.13 8.83
CA GLU A 53 -0.92 1.25 9.45
C GLU A 53 -1.93 0.71 8.43
N MET A 54 -2.37 1.53 7.48
CA MET A 54 -3.25 1.07 6.41
C MET A 54 -2.57 0.06 5.49
N ALA A 55 -1.30 0.28 5.13
CA ALA A 55 -0.55 -0.65 4.30
C ALA A 55 -0.35 -2.01 5.00
N LYS A 56 -0.11 -2.02 6.31
CA LYS A 56 -0.05 -3.25 7.11
C LYS A 56 -1.40 -3.97 7.15
N ALA A 57 -2.50 -3.24 7.34
CA ALA A 57 -3.84 -3.82 7.35
C ALA A 57 -4.18 -4.49 6.01
N ILE A 58 -3.90 -3.80 4.89
CA ILE A 58 -4.07 -4.35 3.54
C ILE A 58 -3.21 -5.61 3.37
N ALA A 59 -1.93 -5.57 3.77
CA ALA A 59 -1.06 -6.74 3.67
C ALA A 59 -1.53 -7.95 4.49
N ARG A 60 -2.24 -7.74 5.61
CA ARG A 60 -2.79 -8.83 6.43
C ARG A 60 -3.98 -9.52 5.77
N LEU A 61 -4.82 -8.78 5.03
CA LEU A 61 -5.96 -9.36 4.29
C LEU A 61 -5.55 -10.39 3.23
N SER A 62 -4.26 -10.45 2.88
CA SER A 62 -3.72 -11.46 1.95
C SER A 62 -3.46 -12.84 2.56
N ARG A 63 -3.55 -12.95 3.88
CA ARG A 63 -3.19 -14.17 4.62
C ARG A 63 -4.39 -15.00 5.05
N ASP A 64 -5.59 -14.41 4.99
CA ASP A 64 -6.88 -15.07 5.22
C ASP A 64 -7.50 -15.46 3.87
#